data_AF-A0A1E7EW82-F1
#
_entry.id   AF-A0A1E7EW82-F1
#
_cell.length_a   1.000
_cell.length_b   1.000
_cell.length_c   1.000
_cell.angle_alpha   90.00
_cell.angle_beta   90.00
_cell.angle_gamma   90.00
#
_symmetry.space_group_name_H-M   'P 1'
#
loop_
_entity.id
_entity.type
_entity.pdbx_description
1 polymer ?
#
loop_
_entity_poly.entity_id
_entity_poly.type
_entity_poly.pdbx_seq_one_letter_code
_entity_poly.pdbx_strand_id
1 'polypeptide(L)'
;MLFNSRCLLAAALVISAEAFAPSSTSSRASALHATASDKPLTSLCEITKEACEAVTPMLNELYSQIKIGTGTSDTAAFKSDATFFTIADGIVQHMFIEYLFAGNKFAEIVGEEDDSVVNILETPFTVDDLVVPEEFEELVIDTLGKVKALASKIDDKAYKEMTVFVDPIDGTREFATGKGDKVTILVGYNDAEGIPQAGIIYRPLTTPNYWASGALSEEFKDGVLDVPEEPNPKGVLITDGKVSPFIKSTIENSGMNMVPSLASGNRVLMLVEGKAGAYIRDTGGFAKWDTSGPQAVLQAHGGIMAKLPEFLDDKSMVSYTHLKTKYNMDFCKKSVGLTLSNARDKSMFIPGLDSIITDVHLVKEYSCVQGLVALAPVKMEAFYLNAIHSAMNNIKAETPPFYT
;
A
#
# COMPACT_ATOMS: atom_id res chain seq x y z
N MET A 1 14.42 11.40 41.63
CA MET A 1 15.32 10.29 41.24
C MET A 1 15.10 10.04 39.76
N LEU A 2 16.17 10.20 38.98
CA LEU A 2 16.19 10.07 37.52
C LEU A 2 15.77 8.65 37.10
N PHE A 3 14.78 8.55 36.22
CA PHE A 3 14.55 7.34 35.42
C PHE A 3 14.91 7.65 33.97
N ASN A 4 15.94 6.96 33.50
CA ASN A 4 16.44 6.97 32.12
C ASN A 4 15.34 6.54 31.14
N SER A 5 14.98 7.42 30.21
CA SER A 5 14.22 7.07 29.00
C SER A 5 15.19 6.51 27.96
N ARG A 6 15.37 5.18 27.93
CA ARG A 6 15.90 4.50 26.75
C ARG A 6 14.71 4.11 25.87
N CYS A 7 14.51 4.82 24.77
CA CYS A 7 13.78 4.28 23.64
C CYS A 7 14.45 2.96 23.25
N LEU A 8 13.66 1.90 23.09
CA LEU A 8 14.12 0.66 22.48
C LEU A 8 14.57 1.02 21.05
N LEU A 9 15.88 0.95 20.79
CA LEU A 9 16.40 0.87 19.44
C LEU A 9 15.88 -0.44 18.83
N ALA A 10 14.83 -0.36 18.03
CA ALA A 10 14.73 -1.25 16.88
C ALA A 10 15.90 -0.87 15.96
N ALA A 11 16.64 -1.85 15.46
CA ALA A 11 17.72 -1.62 14.52
C ALA A 11 17.13 -1.05 13.22
N ALA A 12 17.10 0.27 13.10
CA ALA A 12 16.78 0.95 11.85
C ALA A 12 17.89 0.61 10.86
N LEU A 13 17.56 -0.09 9.77
CA LEU A 13 18.47 -0.28 8.66
C LEU A 13 18.60 1.07 7.94
N VAL A 14 19.63 1.84 8.29
CA VAL A 14 20.01 3.04 7.54
C VAL A 14 20.59 2.58 6.22
N ILE A 15 19.80 2.62 5.15
CA ILE A 15 20.31 2.41 3.79
C ILE A 15 21.06 3.70 3.41
N SER A 16 22.37 3.72 3.63
CA SER A 16 23.24 4.80 3.14
C SER A 16 23.28 4.77 1.61
N ALA A 17 23.05 5.92 0.96
CA ALA A 17 22.99 6.08 -0.50
C ALA A 17 24.32 5.84 -1.26
N GLU A 18 25.33 5.18 -0.65
CA GLU A 18 26.68 5.05 -1.21
C GLU A 18 27.04 3.64 -1.72
N ALA A 19 26.12 2.67 -1.73
CA ALA A 19 26.41 1.31 -2.23
C ALA A 19 25.87 1.08 -3.67
N PHE A 20 26.45 1.74 -4.66
CA PHE A 20 26.28 1.39 -6.08
C PHE A 20 27.66 1.31 -6.77
N ALA A 21 28.31 0.15 -6.69
CA ALA A 21 29.37 -0.27 -7.62
C ALA A 21 29.54 -1.80 -7.55
N PRO A 22 29.54 -2.52 -8.69
CA PRO A 22 29.74 -3.97 -8.68
C PRO A 22 31.23 -4.30 -8.62
N SER A 23 31.67 -5.01 -7.58
CA SER A 23 32.99 -5.64 -7.55
C SER A 23 32.86 -7.16 -7.60
N SER A 24 33.37 -7.74 -8.68
CA SER A 24 33.48 -9.16 -8.93
C SER A 24 34.47 -9.82 -7.98
N THR A 25 34.04 -10.85 -7.23
CA THR A 25 34.93 -11.94 -6.83
C THR A 25 34.17 -13.26 -6.71
N SER A 26 34.75 -14.27 -7.37
CA SER A 26 34.34 -15.67 -7.39
C SER A 26 34.69 -16.35 -6.06
N SER A 27 33.76 -17.13 -5.49
CA SER A 27 34.14 -18.29 -4.69
C SER A 27 33.12 -19.43 -4.84
N ARG A 28 33.64 -20.63 -5.07
CA ARG A 28 32.92 -21.90 -5.16
C ARG A 28 32.69 -22.45 -3.75
N ALA A 29 31.47 -22.87 -3.42
CA ALA A 29 31.24 -23.92 -2.42
C ALA A 29 29.93 -24.68 -2.64
N SER A 30 30.10 -26.00 -2.76
CA SER A 30 29.20 -27.15 -2.54
C SER A 30 27.70 -27.08 -2.89
N ALA A 31 27.34 -27.90 -3.87
CA ALA A 31 25.99 -28.36 -4.14
C ALA A 31 25.44 -29.26 -3.00
N LEU A 32 24.22 -28.94 -2.55
CA LEU A 32 23.29 -29.84 -1.88
C LEU A 32 21.86 -29.40 -2.25
N HIS A 33 21.03 -30.38 -2.60
CA HIS A 33 19.72 -30.28 -3.26
C HIS A 33 18.87 -29.03 -2.96
N ALA A 34 18.64 -28.22 -3.98
CA ALA A 34 17.50 -27.33 -4.07
C ALA A 34 16.77 -27.63 -5.39
N THR A 35 15.56 -28.17 -5.28
CA THR A 35 14.53 -27.96 -6.31
C THR A 35 13.44 -27.13 -5.64
N ALA A 36 13.82 -25.90 -5.30
CA ALA A 36 12.93 -24.77 -5.08
C ALA A 36 13.14 -23.84 -6.28
N SER A 37 12.12 -23.08 -6.69
CA SER A 37 12.28 -22.03 -7.71
C SER A 37 13.56 -21.22 -7.40
N ASP A 38 14.46 -21.04 -8.38
CA ASP A 38 15.67 -20.21 -8.20
C ASP A 38 15.32 -18.74 -7.86
N LYS A 39 14.02 -18.37 -7.89
CA LYS A 39 13.46 -17.04 -7.64
C LYS A 39 12.07 -17.12 -6.97
N PRO A 40 11.99 -17.48 -5.67
CA PRO A 40 10.72 -17.67 -4.97
C PRO A 40 9.84 -16.40 -4.92
N LEU A 41 10.40 -15.20 -4.74
CA LEU A 41 9.62 -13.95 -4.71
C LEU A 41 9.02 -13.60 -6.08
N THR A 42 9.78 -13.84 -7.15
CA THR A 42 9.31 -13.70 -8.54
C THR A 42 8.09 -14.59 -8.77
N SER A 43 8.17 -15.86 -8.35
CA SER A 43 7.04 -16.79 -8.47
C SER A 43 5.81 -16.32 -7.69
N LEU A 44 5.98 -15.74 -6.48
CA LEU A 44 4.86 -15.12 -5.76
C LEU A 44 4.25 -13.97 -6.56
N CYS A 45 5.05 -13.05 -7.07
CA CYS A 45 4.61 -11.92 -7.88
C CYS A 45 3.79 -12.36 -9.11
N GLU A 46 4.25 -13.38 -9.84
CA GLU A 46 3.57 -13.94 -11.02
C GLU A 46 2.22 -14.59 -10.65
N ILE A 47 2.22 -15.45 -9.61
CA ILE A 47 0.99 -16.11 -9.14
C ILE A 47 -0.04 -15.07 -8.64
N THR A 48 0.42 -14.04 -7.94
CA THR A 48 -0.47 -12.97 -7.45
C THR A 48 -1.06 -12.17 -8.60
N LYS A 49 -0.27 -11.91 -9.65
CA LYS A 49 -0.75 -11.26 -10.87
C LYS A 49 -1.85 -12.10 -11.54
N GLU A 50 -1.66 -13.42 -11.68
CA GLU A 50 -2.71 -14.31 -12.21
C GLU A 50 -3.97 -14.29 -11.32
N ALA A 51 -3.83 -14.18 -10.00
CA ALA A 51 -4.97 -14.07 -9.09
C ALA A 51 -5.72 -12.74 -9.24
N CYS A 52 -5.00 -11.62 -9.42
CA CYS A 52 -5.60 -10.32 -9.74
C CYS A 52 -6.37 -10.37 -11.07
N GLU A 53 -5.81 -11.02 -12.08
CA GLU A 53 -6.51 -11.25 -13.36
C GLU A 53 -7.76 -12.13 -13.19
N ALA A 54 -7.69 -13.15 -12.32
CA ALA A 54 -8.83 -14.03 -12.06
C ALA A 54 -10.02 -13.29 -11.45
N VAL A 55 -9.79 -12.35 -10.52
CA VAL A 55 -10.85 -11.55 -9.88
C VAL A 55 -11.33 -10.37 -10.75
N THR A 56 -10.56 -9.98 -11.77
CA THR A 56 -10.85 -8.81 -12.61
C THR A 56 -12.24 -8.83 -13.27
N PRO A 57 -12.72 -9.93 -13.89
CA PRO A 57 -14.06 -9.95 -14.48
C PRO A 57 -15.17 -9.73 -13.46
N MET A 58 -15.05 -10.35 -12.27
CA MET A 58 -15.97 -10.17 -11.16
C MET A 58 -16.01 -8.73 -10.67
N LEU A 59 -14.84 -8.10 -10.49
CA LEU A 59 -14.75 -6.70 -10.11
C LEU A 59 -15.37 -5.77 -11.16
N ASN A 60 -15.18 -6.03 -12.45
CA ASN A 60 -15.81 -5.24 -13.51
C ASN A 60 -17.33 -5.37 -13.48
N GLU A 61 -17.89 -6.56 -13.25
CA GLU A 61 -19.34 -6.77 -13.20
C GLU A 61 -19.96 -6.14 -11.94
N LEU A 62 -19.33 -6.28 -10.78
CA LEU A 62 -19.78 -5.60 -9.55
C LEU A 62 -19.70 -4.07 -9.69
N TYR A 63 -18.63 -3.57 -10.29
CA TYR A 63 -18.45 -2.14 -10.55
C TYR A 63 -19.44 -1.61 -11.60
N SER A 64 -19.87 -2.43 -12.57
CA SER A 64 -20.86 -2.03 -13.60
C SER A 64 -22.23 -1.69 -13.00
N GLN A 65 -22.55 -2.25 -11.83
CA GLN A 65 -23.79 -1.98 -11.10
C GLN A 65 -23.78 -0.64 -10.37
N ILE A 66 -22.61 -0.05 -10.15
CA ILE A 66 -22.49 1.25 -9.50
C ILE A 66 -23.07 2.32 -10.42
N LYS A 67 -24.04 3.07 -9.90
CA LYS A 67 -24.70 4.12 -10.68
C LYS A 67 -23.82 5.36 -10.66
N ILE A 68 -22.94 5.50 -11.66
CA ILE A 68 -22.14 6.71 -11.87
C ILE A 68 -23.11 7.90 -12.01
N GLY A 69 -23.21 8.71 -10.96
CA GLY A 69 -24.27 9.71 -10.84
C GLY A 69 -24.27 10.71 -12.00
N THR A 70 -25.36 10.72 -12.76
CA THR A 70 -25.83 11.91 -13.49
C THR A 70 -26.34 12.94 -12.48
N GLY A 71 -25.46 13.56 -11.70
CA GLY A 71 -25.76 14.79 -10.95
C GLY A 71 -26.88 14.76 -9.88
N THR A 72 -27.47 13.61 -9.54
CA THR A 72 -28.49 13.55 -8.47
C THR A 72 -27.86 13.15 -7.15
N SER A 73 -27.79 14.12 -6.24
CA SER A 73 -27.38 13.96 -4.84
C SER A 73 -28.44 13.19 -4.03
N ASP A 74 -28.64 11.90 -4.34
CA ASP A 74 -29.60 11.06 -3.63
C ASP A 74 -28.87 10.07 -2.72
N THR A 75 -29.10 10.19 -1.41
CA THR A 75 -28.43 9.39 -0.35
C THR A 75 -28.63 7.89 -0.54
N ALA A 76 -29.72 7.48 -1.20
CA ALA A 76 -29.99 6.07 -1.53
C ALA A 76 -29.03 5.50 -2.59
N ALA A 77 -28.58 6.31 -3.57
CA ALA A 77 -27.62 5.88 -4.59
C ALA A 77 -26.24 5.63 -3.96
N PHE A 78 -25.77 6.54 -3.10
CA PHE A 78 -24.52 6.34 -2.33
C PHE A 78 -24.56 5.08 -1.46
N LYS A 79 -25.71 4.75 -0.86
CA LYS A 79 -25.85 3.54 -0.04
C LYS A 79 -25.83 2.27 -0.88
N SER A 80 -26.44 2.24 -2.07
CA SER A 80 -26.35 1.09 -2.98
C SER A 80 -24.97 0.91 -3.58
N ASP A 81 -24.27 2.01 -3.88
CA ASP A 81 -22.91 1.94 -4.46
C ASP A 81 -21.88 1.45 -3.43
N ALA A 82 -22.06 1.78 -2.14
CA ALA A 82 -21.27 1.23 -1.04
C ALA A 82 -21.49 -0.29 -0.82
N THR A 83 -22.68 -0.81 -1.15
CA THR A 83 -22.99 -2.25 -1.07
C THR A 83 -22.09 -3.05 -2.00
N PHE A 84 -22.00 -2.66 -3.27
CA PHE A 84 -21.19 -3.39 -4.26
C PHE A 84 -19.71 -3.32 -3.96
N PHE A 85 -19.22 -2.19 -3.43
CA PHE A 85 -17.88 -2.10 -2.87
C PHE A 85 -17.67 -3.14 -1.76
N THR A 86 -18.51 -3.13 -0.72
CA THR A 86 -18.35 -4.01 0.45
C THR A 86 -18.35 -5.49 0.05
N ILE A 87 -19.23 -5.87 -0.88
CA ILE A 87 -19.27 -7.23 -1.45
C ILE A 87 -17.97 -7.56 -2.20
N ALA A 88 -17.53 -6.68 -3.09
CA ALA A 88 -16.32 -6.88 -3.88
C ALA A 88 -15.08 -7.03 -2.97
N ASP A 89 -14.98 -6.17 -1.97
CA ASP A 89 -13.87 -6.08 -1.04
C ASP A 89 -13.75 -7.34 -0.18
N GLY A 90 -14.85 -7.73 0.47
CA GLY A 90 -14.91 -8.95 1.28
C GLY A 90 -14.65 -10.23 0.48
N ILE A 91 -15.23 -10.35 -0.72
CA ILE A 91 -15.01 -11.55 -1.56
C ILE A 91 -13.55 -11.65 -2.01
N VAL A 92 -12.94 -10.57 -2.52
CA VAL A 92 -11.55 -10.59 -2.98
C VAL A 92 -10.61 -10.92 -1.83
N GLN A 93 -10.78 -10.29 -0.67
CA GLN A 93 -9.97 -10.59 0.50
C GLN A 93 -10.13 -12.04 0.93
N HIS A 94 -11.37 -12.52 1.05
CA HIS A 94 -11.64 -13.90 1.44
C HIS A 94 -11.01 -14.90 0.47
N MET A 95 -11.09 -14.66 -0.84
CA MET A 95 -10.42 -15.48 -1.84
C MET A 95 -8.89 -15.51 -1.67
N PHE A 96 -8.27 -14.35 -1.42
CA PHE A 96 -6.82 -14.25 -1.29
C PHE A 96 -6.32 -14.85 0.03
N ILE A 97 -6.95 -14.53 1.15
CA ILE A 97 -6.50 -14.96 2.48
C ILE A 97 -6.84 -16.44 2.72
N GLU A 98 -8.11 -16.83 2.56
CA GLU A 98 -8.59 -18.17 2.95
C GLU A 98 -8.28 -19.27 1.91
N TYR A 99 -7.93 -18.89 0.68
CA TYR A 99 -7.64 -19.87 -0.38
C TYR A 99 -6.27 -19.71 -1.03
N LEU A 100 -5.92 -18.52 -1.53
CA LEU A 100 -4.63 -18.33 -2.21
C LEU A 100 -3.45 -18.52 -1.26
N PHE A 101 -3.43 -17.75 -0.16
CA PHE A 101 -2.32 -17.69 0.79
C PHE A 101 -2.46 -18.65 1.98
N ALA A 102 -3.65 -19.21 2.21
CA ALA A 102 -3.90 -20.20 3.26
C ALA A 102 -3.05 -21.47 3.15
N GLY A 103 -3.13 -22.32 4.19
CA GLY A 103 -2.42 -23.60 4.23
C GLY A 103 -1.05 -23.54 4.89
N ASN A 104 -0.88 -22.63 5.87
CA ASN A 104 0.37 -22.46 6.62
C ASN A 104 1.56 -22.08 5.72
N LYS A 105 1.35 -21.45 4.56
CA LYS A 105 2.44 -21.11 3.62
C LYS A 105 3.31 -19.94 4.12
N PHE A 106 2.69 -19.04 4.89
CA PHE A 106 3.26 -17.81 5.43
C PHE A 106 3.22 -17.81 6.96
N ALA A 107 4.06 -16.99 7.59
CA ALA A 107 4.02 -16.79 9.04
C ALA A 107 2.67 -16.20 9.46
N GLU A 108 2.27 -15.14 8.76
CA GLU A 108 1.06 -14.37 9.02
C GLU A 108 0.50 -13.83 7.71
N ILE A 109 -0.83 -13.65 7.69
CA ILE A 109 -1.56 -12.99 6.60
C ILE A 109 -2.43 -11.91 7.26
N VAL A 110 -2.40 -10.70 6.73
CA VAL A 110 -3.12 -9.53 7.24
C VAL A 110 -3.89 -8.88 6.10
N GLY A 111 -5.20 -8.75 6.26
CA GLY A 111 -6.08 -8.02 5.35
C GLY A 111 -6.60 -6.72 5.95
N GLU A 112 -7.18 -5.86 5.13
CA GLU A 112 -7.93 -4.68 5.59
C GLU A 112 -9.25 -5.09 6.25
N GLU A 113 -9.96 -6.04 5.63
CA GLU A 113 -11.30 -6.48 6.03
C GLU A 113 -11.27 -7.67 7.01
N ASP A 114 -10.27 -7.74 7.89
CA ASP A 114 -10.01 -8.90 8.78
C ASP A 114 -11.20 -9.24 9.71
N ASP A 115 -12.13 -8.29 9.92
CA ASP A 115 -13.33 -8.45 10.75
C ASP A 115 -14.57 -8.94 9.94
N SER A 116 -14.50 -8.99 8.61
CA SER A 116 -15.64 -9.36 7.76
C SER A 116 -15.90 -10.86 7.73
N VAL A 117 -17.19 -11.22 7.76
CA VAL A 117 -17.66 -12.61 7.69
C VAL A 117 -18.18 -12.92 6.29
N VAL A 118 -17.49 -13.80 5.57
CA VAL A 118 -17.80 -14.11 4.17
C VAL A 118 -18.22 -15.56 4.00
N ASN A 119 -19.32 -15.78 3.28
CA ASN A 119 -19.77 -17.10 2.80
C ASN A 119 -19.92 -17.06 1.29
N ILE A 120 -19.07 -17.79 0.58
CA ILE A 120 -19.12 -17.99 -0.87
C ILE A 120 -19.12 -19.48 -1.25
N LEU A 121 -19.56 -20.34 -0.33
CA LEU A 121 -19.59 -21.79 -0.50
C LEU A 121 -21.01 -22.36 -0.53
N GLU A 122 -21.94 -21.77 0.21
CA GLU A 122 -23.33 -22.21 0.28
C GLU A 122 -24.26 -21.03 -0.03
N THR A 123 -25.26 -21.25 -0.88
CA THR A 123 -26.20 -20.20 -1.26
C THR A 123 -27.23 -19.93 -0.15
N PRO A 124 -27.63 -18.67 0.08
CA PRO A 124 -27.14 -17.46 -0.59
C PRO A 124 -25.73 -17.08 -0.15
N PHE A 125 -24.91 -16.59 -1.07
CA PHE A 125 -23.61 -16.03 -0.74
C PHE A 125 -23.76 -14.70 0.02
N THR A 126 -22.88 -14.47 1.00
CA THR A 126 -22.95 -13.28 1.88
C THR A 126 -21.58 -12.69 2.18
N VAL A 127 -21.56 -11.37 2.39
CA VAL A 127 -20.46 -10.61 2.99
C VAL A 127 -21.06 -9.78 4.11
N ASP A 128 -20.72 -10.09 5.34
CA ASP A 128 -21.36 -9.55 6.55
C ASP A 128 -22.89 -9.70 6.46
N ASP A 129 -23.64 -8.61 6.62
CA ASP A 129 -25.09 -8.58 6.53
C ASP A 129 -25.61 -8.45 5.08
N LEU A 130 -24.72 -8.42 4.08
CA LEU A 130 -25.07 -8.23 2.67
C LEU A 130 -25.17 -9.57 1.95
N VAL A 131 -26.23 -9.73 1.17
CA VAL A 131 -26.41 -10.87 0.26
C VAL A 131 -25.80 -10.50 -1.09
N VAL A 132 -24.93 -11.38 -1.60
CA VAL A 132 -24.41 -11.27 -2.96
C VAL A 132 -25.56 -11.57 -3.94
N PRO A 133 -25.83 -10.70 -4.94
CA PRO A 133 -26.93 -10.95 -5.86
C PRO A 133 -26.71 -12.25 -6.66
N GLU A 134 -27.80 -13.00 -6.88
CA GLU A 134 -27.79 -14.35 -7.48
C GLU A 134 -27.08 -14.38 -8.85
N GLU A 135 -27.20 -13.30 -9.62
CA GLU A 135 -26.54 -13.16 -10.92
C GLU A 135 -25.00 -13.19 -10.87
N PHE A 136 -24.39 -12.97 -9.69
CA PHE A 136 -22.94 -13.03 -9.51
C PHE A 136 -22.44 -14.40 -9.03
N GLU A 137 -23.32 -15.30 -8.58
CA GLU A 137 -22.89 -16.54 -7.92
C GLU A 137 -22.03 -17.43 -8.83
N GLU A 138 -22.42 -17.62 -10.10
CA GLU A 138 -21.64 -18.40 -11.06
C GLU A 138 -20.24 -17.79 -11.29
N LEU A 139 -20.17 -16.46 -11.36
CA LEU A 139 -18.92 -15.73 -11.54
C LEU A 139 -18.01 -15.84 -10.32
N VAL A 140 -18.58 -15.78 -9.11
CA VAL A 140 -17.86 -16.00 -7.84
C VAL A 140 -17.32 -17.44 -7.77
N ILE A 141 -18.11 -18.44 -8.16
CA ILE A 141 -17.70 -19.85 -8.18
C ILE A 141 -16.54 -20.08 -9.16
N ASP A 142 -16.63 -19.58 -10.39
CA ASP A 142 -15.57 -19.70 -11.40
C ASP A 142 -14.28 -19.01 -10.92
N THR A 143 -14.41 -17.80 -10.39
CA THR A 143 -13.28 -17.02 -9.83
C THR A 143 -12.61 -17.78 -8.68
N LEU A 144 -13.39 -18.30 -7.73
CA LEU A 144 -12.86 -19.11 -6.63
C LEU A 144 -12.13 -20.36 -7.12
N GLY A 145 -12.66 -21.02 -8.16
CA GLY A 145 -12.03 -22.17 -8.81
C GLY A 145 -10.64 -21.83 -9.35
N LYS A 146 -10.50 -20.69 -10.04
CA LYS A 146 -9.20 -20.21 -10.55
C LYS A 146 -8.23 -19.89 -9.41
N VAL A 147 -8.68 -19.17 -8.38
CA VAL A 147 -7.85 -18.83 -7.22
C VAL A 147 -7.36 -20.08 -6.48
N LYS A 148 -8.22 -21.09 -6.28
CA LYS A 148 -7.83 -22.38 -5.69
C LYS A 148 -6.79 -23.12 -6.53
N ALA A 149 -6.90 -23.07 -7.86
CA ALA A 149 -5.90 -23.67 -8.74
C ALA A 149 -4.53 -22.98 -8.59
N LEU A 150 -4.51 -21.65 -8.45
CA LEU A 150 -3.29 -20.87 -8.23
C LEU A 150 -2.65 -21.16 -6.86
N ALA A 151 -3.45 -21.39 -5.83
CA ALA A 151 -2.96 -21.71 -4.48
C ALA A 151 -2.02 -22.93 -4.45
N SER A 152 -2.19 -23.87 -5.38
CA SER A 152 -1.35 -25.07 -5.50
C SER A 152 0.01 -24.80 -6.15
N LYS A 153 0.19 -23.63 -6.78
CA LYS A 153 1.46 -23.20 -7.38
C LYS A 153 2.41 -22.55 -6.35
N ILE A 154 1.90 -22.12 -5.20
CA ILE A 154 2.70 -21.49 -4.14
C ILE A 154 3.40 -22.59 -3.32
N ASP A 155 4.72 -22.55 -3.28
CA ASP A 155 5.55 -23.45 -2.44
C ASP A 155 5.24 -23.23 -0.96
N ASP A 156 4.76 -24.27 -0.28
CA ASP A 156 4.31 -24.22 1.11
C ASP A 156 5.44 -24.17 2.14
N LYS A 157 6.71 -24.25 1.70
CA LYS A 157 7.91 -24.21 2.54
C LYS A 157 8.76 -22.95 2.33
N ALA A 158 8.63 -22.28 1.19
CA ALA A 158 9.52 -21.18 0.82
C ALA A 158 9.28 -19.88 1.62
N TYR A 159 8.10 -19.69 2.21
CA TYR A 159 7.67 -18.37 2.72
C TYR A 159 7.28 -18.37 4.21
N LYS A 160 7.70 -19.39 4.98
CA LYS A 160 7.27 -19.60 6.37
C LYS A 160 7.55 -18.45 7.34
N GLU A 161 8.53 -17.62 7.04
CA GLU A 161 8.92 -16.47 7.87
C GLU A 161 8.35 -15.15 7.34
N MET A 162 7.63 -15.18 6.21
CA MET A 162 7.11 -13.97 5.58
C MET A 162 5.71 -13.62 6.07
N THR A 163 5.44 -12.33 6.19
CA THR A 163 4.09 -11.78 6.43
C THR A 163 3.51 -11.23 5.13
N VAL A 164 2.29 -11.63 4.80
CA VAL A 164 1.53 -11.10 3.65
C VAL A 164 0.60 -9.98 4.11
N PHE A 165 0.61 -8.85 3.42
CA PHE A 165 -0.39 -7.80 3.56
C PHE A 165 -1.23 -7.70 2.30
N VAL A 166 -2.55 -7.64 2.45
CA VAL A 166 -3.52 -7.56 1.36
C VAL A 166 -4.41 -6.34 1.56
N ASP A 167 -4.45 -5.48 0.55
CA ASP A 167 -5.53 -4.51 0.36
C ASP A 167 -6.35 -5.01 -0.86
N PRO A 168 -7.53 -5.61 -0.63
CA PRO A 168 -8.37 -6.13 -1.70
C PRO A 168 -8.80 -5.06 -2.70
N ILE A 169 -9.14 -3.84 -2.25
CA ILE A 169 -9.60 -2.72 -3.08
C ILE A 169 -9.17 -1.37 -2.44
N ASP A 170 -7.94 -0.94 -2.72
CA ASP A 170 -7.46 0.41 -2.40
C ASP A 170 -8.19 1.42 -3.29
N GLY A 171 -8.78 2.42 -2.64
CA GLY A 171 -9.66 3.39 -3.28
C GLY A 171 -11.14 3.06 -3.12
N THR A 172 -11.57 2.58 -1.96
CA THR A 172 -12.98 2.36 -1.57
C THR A 172 -13.94 3.44 -2.06
N ARG A 173 -13.59 4.71 -1.78
CA ARG A 173 -14.42 5.85 -2.19
C ARG A 173 -14.43 5.99 -3.71
N GLU A 174 -13.30 5.78 -4.36
CA GLU A 174 -13.17 5.85 -5.80
C GLU A 174 -13.98 4.74 -6.50
N PHE A 175 -13.98 3.52 -5.95
CA PHE A 175 -14.87 2.43 -6.38
C PHE A 175 -16.34 2.84 -6.26
N ALA A 176 -16.76 3.26 -5.06
CA ALA A 176 -18.16 3.63 -4.79
C ALA A 176 -18.64 4.92 -5.49
N THR A 177 -17.75 5.70 -6.12
CA THR A 177 -18.11 7.00 -6.75
C THR A 177 -17.81 7.08 -8.24
N GLY A 178 -17.61 5.93 -8.89
CA GLY A 178 -17.44 5.90 -10.34
C GLY A 178 -16.04 6.35 -10.82
N LYS A 179 -15.01 6.22 -9.99
CA LYS A 179 -13.60 6.53 -10.28
C LYS A 179 -12.71 5.27 -10.25
N GLY A 180 -13.24 4.16 -10.75
CA GLY A 180 -12.62 2.84 -10.74
C GLY A 180 -11.25 2.78 -11.42
N ASP A 181 -10.95 3.69 -12.35
CA ASP A 181 -9.63 3.79 -12.99
C ASP A 181 -8.50 4.16 -12.02
N LYS A 182 -8.84 4.56 -10.78
CA LYS A 182 -7.90 4.83 -9.69
C LYS A 182 -7.82 3.69 -8.67
N VAL A 183 -8.72 2.73 -8.72
CA VAL A 183 -8.79 1.62 -7.78
C VAL A 183 -7.62 0.66 -8.03
N THR A 184 -7.03 0.14 -6.97
CA THR A 184 -5.96 -0.85 -7.04
C THR A 184 -6.16 -2.03 -6.09
N ILE A 185 -5.67 -3.21 -6.46
CA ILE A 185 -5.42 -4.33 -5.55
C ILE A 185 -3.96 -4.25 -5.13
N LEU A 186 -3.68 -4.33 -3.83
CA LEU A 186 -2.31 -4.28 -3.30
C LEU A 186 -1.99 -5.56 -2.55
N VAL A 187 -0.87 -6.18 -2.90
CA VAL A 187 -0.34 -7.31 -2.11
C VAL A 187 1.15 -7.10 -1.89
N GLY A 188 1.58 -7.25 -0.63
CA GLY A 188 2.98 -7.13 -0.24
C GLY A 188 3.46 -8.32 0.59
N TYR A 189 4.71 -8.70 0.36
CA TYR A 189 5.40 -9.81 1.01
C TYR A 189 6.58 -9.28 1.79
N ASN A 190 6.57 -9.48 3.11
CA ASN A 190 7.52 -8.86 4.04
C ASN A 190 8.31 -9.94 4.74
N ASP A 191 9.59 -9.72 4.99
CA ASP A 191 10.42 -10.65 5.77
C ASP A 191 10.07 -10.66 7.27
N ALA A 192 10.81 -11.46 8.05
CA ALA A 192 10.61 -11.61 9.49
C ALA A 192 10.86 -10.31 10.27
N GLU A 193 11.64 -9.39 9.71
CA GLU A 193 11.91 -8.07 10.26
C GLU A 193 10.84 -7.03 9.88
N GLY A 194 9.92 -7.38 8.99
CA GLY A 194 8.85 -6.50 8.52
C GLY A 194 9.26 -5.57 7.40
N ILE A 195 10.28 -5.93 6.61
CA ILE A 195 10.73 -5.16 5.45
C ILE A 195 10.02 -5.72 4.20
N PRO A 196 9.35 -4.89 3.39
CA PRO A 196 8.79 -5.32 2.12
C PRO A 196 9.86 -5.84 1.16
N GLN A 197 9.74 -7.11 0.75
CA GLN A 197 10.68 -7.80 -0.14
C GLN A 197 10.14 -7.94 -1.57
N ALA A 198 8.82 -8.09 -1.71
CA ALA A 198 8.15 -8.21 -2.99
C ALA A 198 6.71 -7.69 -2.92
N GLY A 199 6.11 -7.37 -4.06
CA GLY A 199 4.71 -6.93 -4.08
C GLY A 199 4.15 -6.68 -5.47
N ILE A 200 2.86 -6.36 -5.50
CA ILE A 200 2.11 -5.99 -6.70
C ILE A 200 1.17 -4.82 -6.41
N ILE A 201 1.01 -3.95 -7.41
CA ILE A 201 -0.03 -2.93 -7.50
C ILE A 201 -0.79 -3.20 -8.81
N TYR A 202 -2.09 -3.44 -8.75
CA TYR A 202 -2.88 -3.83 -9.93
C TYR A 202 -4.16 -3.01 -10.07
N ARG A 203 -4.42 -2.38 -11.24
CA ARG A 203 -5.67 -1.63 -11.52
C ARG A 203 -6.70 -2.51 -12.26
N PRO A 204 -7.68 -3.12 -11.56
CA PRO A 204 -8.62 -4.07 -12.18
C PRO A 204 -9.67 -3.43 -13.09
N LEU A 205 -9.91 -2.12 -12.97
CA LEU A 205 -10.99 -1.42 -13.68
C LEU A 205 -10.45 -0.48 -14.77
N THR A 206 -9.33 -0.84 -15.41
CA THR A 206 -8.72 -0.11 -16.52
C THR A 206 -8.63 -1.00 -17.77
N THR A 207 -8.61 -0.37 -18.96
CA THR A 207 -8.46 -1.08 -20.24
C THR A 207 -7.31 -0.46 -21.06
N PRO A 208 -6.16 -1.14 -21.22
CA PRO A 208 -5.81 -2.41 -20.58
C PRO A 208 -5.69 -2.29 -19.06
N ASN A 209 -5.66 -3.41 -18.35
CA ASN A 209 -5.36 -3.42 -16.93
C ASN A 209 -3.90 -3.00 -16.71
N TYR A 210 -3.69 -1.86 -16.05
CA TYR A 210 -2.36 -1.38 -15.69
C TYR A 210 -1.93 -1.93 -14.34
N TRP A 211 -0.68 -2.37 -14.23
CA TRP A 211 -0.13 -2.95 -13.01
C TRP A 211 1.39 -2.91 -13.00
N ALA A 212 1.97 -3.04 -11.82
CA ALA A 212 3.40 -3.19 -11.62
C ALA A 212 3.66 -4.21 -10.50
N SER A 213 4.71 -5.01 -10.66
CA SER A 213 5.16 -5.98 -9.67
C SER A 213 6.68 -5.94 -9.57
N GLY A 214 7.23 -6.40 -8.44
CA GLY A 214 8.67 -6.48 -8.31
C GLY A 214 9.17 -7.06 -7.00
N ALA A 215 10.41 -7.55 -7.05
CA ALA A 215 11.20 -8.07 -5.93
C ALA A 215 12.67 -7.65 -6.13
N LEU A 216 13.14 -6.67 -5.36
CA LEU A 216 14.46 -6.05 -5.57
C LEU A 216 15.61 -7.05 -5.38
N SER A 217 15.51 -7.93 -4.37
CA SER A 217 16.54 -8.92 -4.04
C SER A 217 16.74 -10.00 -5.10
N GLU A 218 15.76 -10.18 -6.00
CA GLU A 218 15.82 -11.13 -7.13
C GLU A 218 16.01 -10.43 -8.49
N GLU A 219 16.25 -9.12 -8.47
CA GLU A 219 16.32 -8.25 -9.65
C GLU A 219 15.08 -8.39 -10.55
N PHE A 220 13.93 -8.67 -9.95
CA PHE A 220 12.68 -8.88 -10.67
C PHE A 220 11.82 -7.62 -10.66
N LYS A 221 11.33 -7.25 -11.85
CA LYS A 221 10.28 -6.26 -12.04
C LYS A 221 9.52 -6.57 -13.31
N ASP A 222 8.22 -6.38 -13.28
CA ASP A 222 7.34 -6.55 -14.44
C ASP A 222 6.15 -5.58 -14.33
N GLY A 223 5.41 -5.40 -15.42
CA GLY A 223 4.21 -4.60 -15.42
C GLY A 223 3.73 -4.16 -16.80
N VAL A 224 2.45 -3.81 -16.85
CA VAL A 224 1.85 -3.03 -17.94
C VAL A 224 1.58 -1.64 -17.38
N LEU A 225 2.35 -0.64 -17.82
CA LEU A 225 2.35 0.70 -17.26
C LEU A 225 1.66 1.71 -18.20
N ASP A 226 0.86 2.62 -17.64
CA ASP A 226 0.29 3.75 -18.38
C ASP A 226 1.30 4.90 -18.46
N VAL A 227 2.35 4.71 -19.24
CA VAL A 227 3.46 5.68 -19.36
C VAL A 227 3.00 6.91 -20.17
N PRO A 228 3.11 8.15 -19.64
CA PRO A 228 2.77 9.35 -20.39
C PRO A 228 3.79 9.63 -21.49
N GLU A 229 3.39 10.33 -22.56
CA GLU A 229 4.30 10.77 -23.63
C GLU A 229 5.45 11.64 -23.09
N GLU A 230 5.13 12.52 -22.15
CA GLU A 230 6.06 13.43 -21.48
C GLU A 230 6.06 13.13 -19.96
N PRO A 231 7.14 12.55 -19.41
CA PRO A 231 7.27 12.33 -17.98
C PRO A 231 7.23 13.65 -17.19
N ASN A 232 6.65 13.63 -15.99
CA ASN A 232 6.58 14.80 -15.11
C ASN A 232 7.39 14.60 -13.82
N PRO A 233 8.74 14.69 -13.88
CA PRO A 233 9.58 14.57 -12.69
C PRO A 233 9.37 15.72 -11.70
N LYS A 234 8.72 16.84 -12.07
CA LYS A 234 8.45 17.95 -11.15
C LYS A 234 7.12 17.78 -10.40
N GLY A 235 6.33 16.76 -10.77
CA GLY A 235 5.04 16.49 -10.15
C GLY A 235 5.15 15.99 -8.73
N VAL A 236 4.33 16.54 -7.84
CA VAL A 236 4.07 16.05 -6.49
C VAL A 236 2.61 15.60 -6.41
N LEU A 237 2.41 14.32 -6.11
CA LEU A 237 1.09 13.71 -6.00
C LEU A 237 0.38 14.21 -4.75
N ILE A 238 -0.81 14.80 -4.93
CA ILE A 238 -1.65 15.33 -3.85
C ILE A 238 -3.08 14.80 -3.92
N THR A 239 -3.78 14.78 -2.78
CA THR A 239 -5.17 14.32 -2.69
C THR A 239 -6.15 15.38 -3.19
N ASP A 240 -6.62 15.28 -4.44
CA ASP A 240 -7.74 16.07 -4.98
C ASP A 240 -7.70 17.59 -4.64
N GLY A 241 -6.51 18.21 -4.74
CA GLY A 241 -6.31 19.63 -4.40
C GLY A 241 -6.30 19.96 -2.91
N LYS A 242 -6.64 19.01 -2.03
CA LYS A 242 -6.49 19.12 -0.58
C LYS A 242 -5.06 18.75 -0.20
N VAL A 243 -4.35 19.75 0.31
CA VAL A 243 -2.96 19.63 0.69
C VAL A 243 -2.75 20.45 1.95
N SER A 244 -1.89 19.99 2.85
CA SER A 244 -1.55 20.78 4.02
C SER A 244 -0.86 22.09 3.62
N PRO A 245 -0.93 23.13 4.45
CA PRO A 245 -0.13 24.34 4.23
C PRO A 245 1.36 24.03 4.05
N PHE A 246 1.91 23.08 4.82
CA PHE A 246 3.32 22.70 4.73
C PHE A 246 3.70 22.12 3.36
N ILE A 247 2.93 21.16 2.85
CA ILE A 247 3.20 20.55 1.54
C ILE A 247 2.94 21.56 0.42
N LYS A 248 1.90 22.39 0.53
CA LYS A 248 1.62 23.46 -0.43
C LYS A 248 2.80 24.42 -0.56
N SER A 249 3.27 24.96 0.56
CA SER A 249 4.42 25.85 0.59
C SER A 249 5.68 25.16 0.09
N THR A 250 5.89 23.88 0.44
CA THR A 250 7.04 23.09 -0.07
C THR A 250 7.03 23.02 -1.59
N ILE A 251 5.88 22.78 -2.21
CA ILE A 251 5.73 22.75 -3.67
C ILE A 251 6.01 24.13 -4.28
N GLU A 252 5.41 25.19 -3.74
CA GLU A 252 5.56 26.57 -4.22
C GLU A 252 7.02 27.05 -4.20
N ASN A 253 7.80 26.65 -3.18
CA ASN A 253 9.19 27.09 -2.99
C ASN A 253 10.25 26.16 -3.61
N SER A 254 9.85 25.02 -4.18
CA SER A 254 10.78 24.05 -4.78
C SER A 254 10.74 24.02 -6.31
N GLY A 255 9.86 24.81 -6.93
CA GLY A 255 9.64 24.78 -8.39
C GLY A 255 9.01 23.47 -8.87
N MET A 256 8.34 22.75 -7.96
CA MET A 256 7.54 21.57 -8.25
C MET A 256 6.10 21.98 -8.61
N ASN A 257 5.32 21.06 -9.16
CA ASN A 257 3.91 21.28 -9.47
C ASN A 257 3.01 20.22 -8.83
N MET A 258 1.80 20.61 -8.44
CA MET A 258 0.82 19.69 -7.90
C MET A 258 0.25 18.79 -9.01
N VAL A 259 0.15 17.49 -8.72
CA VAL A 259 -0.50 16.50 -9.58
C VAL A 259 -1.65 15.87 -8.77
N PRO A 260 -2.92 16.14 -9.14
CA PRO A 260 -4.06 15.50 -8.49
C PRO A 260 -4.00 13.98 -8.62
N SER A 261 -4.27 13.29 -7.52
CA SER A 261 -4.22 11.84 -7.45
C SER A 261 -5.14 11.30 -6.35
N LEU A 262 -5.66 10.11 -6.57
CA LEU A 262 -6.57 9.38 -5.67
C LEU A 262 -6.05 7.96 -5.47
N ALA A 263 -6.49 7.31 -4.38
CA ALA A 263 -6.04 6.00 -3.90
C ALA A 263 -4.52 5.94 -3.58
N SER A 264 -4.14 5.17 -2.57
CA SER A 264 -2.78 5.21 -2.02
C SER A 264 -1.78 4.48 -2.93
N GLY A 265 -2.13 3.28 -3.39
CA GLY A 265 -1.36 2.43 -4.28
C GLY A 265 -1.31 2.98 -5.70
N ASN A 266 -2.42 3.53 -6.20
CA ASN A 266 -2.43 4.22 -7.49
C ASN A 266 -1.42 5.37 -7.56
N ARG A 267 -1.19 6.10 -6.47
CA ARG A 267 -0.13 7.15 -6.43
C ARG A 267 1.25 6.56 -6.63
N VAL A 268 1.53 5.42 -6.02
CA VAL A 268 2.83 4.77 -6.19
C VAL A 268 2.97 4.24 -7.62
N LEU A 269 1.92 3.66 -8.19
CA LEU A 269 1.93 3.27 -9.60
C LEU A 269 2.16 4.48 -10.53
N MET A 270 1.58 5.65 -10.24
CA MET A 270 1.85 6.89 -10.98
C MET A 270 3.33 7.34 -10.90
N LEU A 271 4.05 7.03 -9.81
CA LEU A 271 5.50 7.28 -9.73
C LEU A 271 6.27 6.34 -10.64
N VAL A 272 5.91 5.05 -10.64
CA VAL A 272 6.50 4.02 -11.53
C VAL A 272 6.24 4.35 -13.00
N GLU A 273 5.05 4.87 -13.31
CA GLU A 273 4.65 5.32 -14.65
C GLU A 273 5.34 6.61 -15.11
N GLY A 274 6.01 7.35 -14.22
CA GLY A 274 6.65 8.63 -14.57
C GLY A 274 5.69 9.82 -14.66
N LYS A 275 4.46 9.70 -14.15
CA LYS A 275 3.45 10.78 -14.09
C LYS A 275 3.73 11.83 -13.02
N ALA A 276 4.59 11.49 -12.05
CA ALA A 276 5.06 12.40 -11.01
C ALA A 276 6.46 11.97 -10.51
N GLY A 277 7.17 12.90 -9.87
CA GLY A 277 8.47 12.62 -9.25
C GLY A 277 8.38 12.25 -7.77
N ALA A 278 7.36 12.74 -7.06
CA ALA A 278 7.23 12.53 -5.63
C ALA A 278 5.78 12.34 -5.18
N TYR A 279 5.60 11.57 -4.13
CA TYR A 279 4.39 11.45 -3.34
C TYR A 279 4.73 11.78 -1.89
N ILE A 280 4.24 12.90 -1.39
CA ILE A 280 4.55 13.36 -0.05
C ILE A 280 3.25 13.57 0.71
N ARG A 281 3.14 12.93 1.88
CA ARG A 281 2.09 13.20 2.86
C ARG A 281 2.74 13.56 4.19
N ASP A 282 2.36 14.68 4.75
CA ASP A 282 2.71 15.06 6.12
C ASP A 282 1.65 14.63 7.13
N THR A 283 0.69 13.82 6.70
CA THR A 283 -0.33 13.17 7.52
C THR A 283 -0.30 11.67 7.29
N GLY A 284 -0.79 10.93 8.27
CA GLY A 284 -1.11 9.52 8.24
C GLY A 284 -2.48 9.29 7.59
N GLY A 285 -3.17 8.24 8.03
CA GLY A 285 -4.48 7.87 7.49
C GLY A 285 -4.43 6.94 6.30
N PHE A 286 -3.42 6.08 6.33
CA PHE A 286 -3.22 4.88 5.54
C PHE A 286 -2.70 3.82 6.50
N ALA A 287 -2.65 2.58 6.04
CA ALA A 287 -2.26 1.42 6.80
C ALA A 287 -1.06 0.71 6.18
N LYS A 288 -0.65 -0.39 6.81
CA LYS A 288 0.48 -1.20 6.35
C LYS A 288 0.19 -1.90 5.03
N TRP A 289 -1.06 -2.29 4.76
CA TRP A 289 -1.48 -2.85 3.48
C TRP A 289 -1.40 -1.83 2.32
N ASP A 290 -1.71 -0.55 2.57
CA ASP A 290 -1.51 0.56 1.61
C ASP A 290 -0.04 0.81 1.20
N THR A 291 0.94 0.26 1.93
CA THR A 291 2.36 0.63 1.75
C THR A 291 3.28 -0.57 1.53
N SER A 292 2.93 -1.76 2.02
CA SER A 292 3.78 -2.96 1.89
C SER A 292 4.06 -3.30 0.43
N GLY A 293 3.04 -3.67 -0.33
CA GLY A 293 3.16 -3.98 -1.75
C GLY A 293 3.71 -2.80 -2.57
N PRO A 294 3.14 -1.59 -2.41
CA PRO A 294 3.62 -0.42 -3.12
C PRO A 294 5.09 -0.06 -2.88
N GLN A 295 5.59 -0.20 -1.64
CA GLN A 295 7.00 0.04 -1.35
C GLN A 295 7.91 -0.94 -2.09
N ALA A 296 7.62 -2.25 -2.01
CA ALA A 296 8.42 -3.27 -2.67
C ALA A 296 8.47 -3.07 -4.19
N VAL A 297 7.32 -2.75 -4.79
CA VAL A 297 7.22 -2.41 -6.22
C VAL A 297 8.06 -1.18 -6.54
N LEU A 298 7.89 -0.08 -5.80
CA LEU A 298 8.63 1.15 -6.08
C LEU A 298 10.14 0.94 -5.98
N GLN A 299 10.61 0.18 -4.98
CA GLN A 299 12.02 -0.14 -4.79
C GLN A 299 12.58 -1.02 -5.90
N ALA A 300 11.86 -2.07 -6.32
CA ALA A 300 12.27 -2.92 -7.45
C ALA A 300 12.34 -2.13 -8.77
N HIS A 301 11.54 -1.07 -8.91
CA HIS A 301 11.60 -0.15 -10.04
C HIS A 301 12.60 1.00 -9.87
N GLY A 302 13.35 1.05 -8.77
CA GLY A 302 14.47 1.96 -8.52
C GLY A 302 14.12 3.25 -7.77
N GLY A 303 12.91 3.37 -7.24
CA GLY A 303 12.48 4.46 -6.35
C GLY A 303 12.67 4.11 -4.88
N ILE A 304 12.07 4.90 -4.00
CA ILE A 304 12.08 4.64 -2.55
C ILE A 304 10.79 5.14 -1.89
N MET A 305 10.38 4.47 -0.82
CA MET A 305 9.35 4.93 0.10
C MET A 305 9.92 4.90 1.51
N ALA A 306 9.69 5.97 2.26
CA ALA A 306 10.18 6.13 3.62
C ALA A 306 9.22 7.01 4.44
N LYS A 307 9.45 7.00 5.74
CA LYS A 307 8.81 7.91 6.69
C LYS A 307 9.35 9.33 6.52
N LEU A 308 8.43 10.29 6.55
CA LEU A 308 8.74 11.70 6.37
C LEU A 308 9.47 12.34 7.56
N PRO A 309 9.22 12.00 8.85
CA PRO A 309 9.95 12.59 9.97
C PRO A 309 11.47 12.38 9.88
N GLU A 310 11.91 11.13 9.73
CA GLU A 310 13.33 10.78 9.61
C GLU A 310 13.95 11.41 8.34
N PHE A 311 13.21 11.42 7.23
CA PHE A 311 13.66 12.13 6.04
C PHE A 311 13.82 13.64 6.27
N LEU A 312 12.91 14.29 6.99
CA LEU A 312 12.98 15.73 7.25
C LEU A 312 14.09 16.11 8.25
N ASP A 313 14.39 15.23 9.19
CA ASP A 313 15.39 15.46 10.22
C ASP A 313 16.82 15.36 9.67
N ASP A 314 17.12 14.28 8.93
CA ASP A 314 18.49 14.03 8.45
C ASP A 314 18.59 13.36 7.07
N LYS A 315 17.48 13.26 6.33
CA LYS A 315 17.32 12.54 5.05
C LYS A 315 17.40 11.02 5.16
N SER A 316 17.32 10.45 6.37
CA SER A 316 17.25 9.00 6.52
C SER A 316 16.01 8.41 5.86
N MET A 317 16.21 7.36 5.07
CA MET A 317 15.15 6.65 4.36
C MET A 317 14.71 5.43 5.17
N VAL A 318 13.95 5.68 6.24
CA VAL A 318 13.48 4.64 7.14
C VAL A 318 12.09 4.17 6.69
N SER A 319 11.94 2.87 6.41
CA SER A 319 10.65 2.26 6.07
C SER A 319 9.74 2.15 7.30
N TYR A 320 8.43 1.97 7.06
CA TYR A 320 7.50 1.53 8.09
C TYR A 320 7.77 0.08 8.47
N THR A 321 7.33 -0.35 9.65
CA THR A 321 7.51 -1.73 10.10
C THR A 321 6.30 -2.58 9.70
N HIS A 322 6.40 -3.39 8.65
CA HIS A 322 5.33 -4.26 8.13
C HIS A 322 5.23 -5.61 8.84
N LEU A 323 4.88 -5.58 10.13
CA LEU A 323 4.63 -6.76 10.95
C LEU A 323 3.22 -6.78 11.55
N LYS A 324 2.68 -7.99 11.72
CA LYS A 324 1.55 -8.30 12.61
C LYS A 324 2.00 -8.17 14.06
N THR A 325 1.47 -7.16 14.74
CA THR A 325 1.92 -6.75 16.07
C THR A 325 0.73 -6.32 16.93
N LYS A 326 0.88 -6.39 18.25
CA LYS A 326 -0.16 -5.96 19.20
C LYS A 326 -0.26 -4.43 19.33
N TYR A 327 0.82 -3.73 19.01
CA TYR A 327 0.95 -2.29 19.17
C TYR A 327 1.62 -1.71 17.94
N ASN A 328 1.28 -0.45 17.64
CA ASN A 328 1.89 0.26 16.53
C ASN A 328 3.39 0.48 16.79
N MET A 329 4.24 -0.13 15.95
CA MET A 329 5.70 -0.10 16.10
C MET A 329 6.34 1.20 15.62
N ASP A 330 5.64 1.97 14.78
CA ASP A 330 6.09 3.27 14.26
C ASP A 330 5.56 4.44 15.12
N PHE A 331 4.89 4.14 16.23
CA PHE A 331 4.35 5.14 17.15
C PHE A 331 5.45 5.91 17.88
N CYS A 332 5.56 7.21 17.59
CA CYS A 332 6.41 8.13 18.33
C CYS A 332 5.58 9.01 19.27
N LYS A 333 5.84 8.91 20.57
CA LYS A 333 5.15 9.72 21.59
C LYS A 333 5.29 11.20 21.25
N LYS A 334 4.17 11.92 21.31
CA LYS A 334 4.07 13.37 21.01
C LYS A 334 4.25 13.77 19.54
N SER A 335 4.29 12.80 18.65
CA SER A 335 4.41 13.03 17.20
C SER A 335 3.24 12.41 16.44
N VAL A 336 2.16 12.06 17.15
CA VAL A 336 0.99 11.40 16.59
C VAL A 336 -0.28 12.12 17.07
N GLY A 337 -1.08 12.63 16.15
CA GLY A 337 -2.42 13.15 16.33
C GLY A 337 -3.48 12.09 16.02
N LEU A 338 -4.52 12.00 16.84
CA LEU A 338 -5.60 11.04 16.62
C LEU A 338 -6.48 11.47 15.44
N THR A 339 -6.81 10.53 14.54
CA THR A 339 -7.70 10.70 13.40
C THR A 339 -8.71 9.56 13.34
N LEU A 340 -9.78 9.71 12.56
CA LEU A 340 -10.76 8.63 12.33
C LEU A 340 -10.13 7.36 11.71
N SER A 341 -9.03 7.51 10.98
CA SER A 341 -8.35 6.41 10.29
C SER A 341 -7.35 5.69 11.19
N ASN A 342 -6.72 6.37 12.15
CA ASN A 342 -5.75 5.75 13.04
C ASN A 342 -6.31 5.37 14.42
N ALA A 343 -7.45 5.92 14.85
CA ALA A 343 -8.02 5.63 16.16
C ALA A 343 -8.53 4.19 16.29
N ARG A 344 -8.22 3.53 17.41
CA ARG A 344 -8.86 2.25 17.77
C ARG A 344 -10.33 2.42 18.10
N ASP A 345 -10.64 3.46 18.89
CA ASP A 345 -12.02 3.87 19.19
C ASP A 345 -12.29 5.22 18.53
N LYS A 346 -13.10 5.21 17.47
CA LYS A 346 -13.45 6.40 16.69
C LYS A 346 -14.17 7.47 17.53
N SER A 347 -14.81 7.11 18.64
CA SER A 347 -15.47 8.07 19.53
C SER A 347 -14.50 8.99 20.27
N MET A 348 -13.21 8.59 20.35
CA MET A 348 -12.16 9.40 20.95
C MET A 348 -11.66 10.51 20.01
N PHE A 349 -11.95 10.44 18.72
CA PHE A 349 -11.64 11.49 17.77
C PHE A 349 -12.64 12.65 17.92
N ILE A 350 -12.13 13.83 18.28
CA ILE A 350 -12.93 15.05 18.40
C ILE A 350 -12.57 15.97 17.22
N PRO A 351 -13.50 16.21 16.26
CA PRO A 351 -13.23 17.07 15.12
C PRO A 351 -12.77 18.47 15.54
N GLY A 352 -11.67 18.94 14.96
CA GLY A 352 -11.10 20.27 15.23
C GLY A 352 -10.27 20.36 16.52
N LEU A 353 -10.08 19.25 17.25
CA LEU A 353 -9.17 19.16 18.38
C LEU A 353 -7.91 18.39 17.97
N ASP A 354 -6.80 19.11 17.83
CA ASP A 354 -5.48 18.49 17.65
C ASP A 354 -5.06 17.82 18.97
N SER A 355 -5.35 16.53 19.08
CA SER A 355 -5.00 15.72 20.24
C SER A 355 -3.74 14.92 19.95
N ILE A 356 -2.59 15.52 20.31
CA ILE A 356 -1.33 14.80 20.32
C ILE A 356 -1.40 13.71 21.40
N ILE A 357 -1.36 12.45 20.99
CA ILE A 357 -1.50 11.31 21.90
C ILE A 357 -0.14 10.83 22.42
N THR A 358 -0.17 10.29 23.63
CA THR A 358 1.02 9.74 24.31
C THR A 358 0.88 8.25 24.62
N ASP A 359 -0.29 7.69 24.37
CA ASP A 359 -0.62 6.30 24.61
C ASP A 359 -0.84 5.56 23.29
N VAL A 360 0.03 4.60 23.01
CA VAL A 360 -0.03 3.74 21.82
C VAL A 360 -1.31 2.91 21.77
N HIS A 361 -1.97 2.67 22.91
CA HIS A 361 -3.21 1.89 22.96
C HIS A 361 -4.39 2.57 22.26
N LEU A 362 -4.29 3.86 21.96
CA LEU A 362 -5.33 4.62 21.27
C LEU A 362 -5.26 4.49 19.75
N VAL A 363 -4.16 3.95 19.21
CA VAL A 363 -3.88 3.83 17.78
C VAL A 363 -3.97 2.40 17.31
N LYS A 364 -4.58 2.17 16.15
CA LYS A 364 -4.53 0.91 15.42
C LYS A 364 -3.08 0.51 15.13
N GLU A 365 -2.76 -0.75 15.40
CA GLU A 365 -1.46 -1.38 15.21
C GLU A 365 -0.97 -1.34 13.76
N TYR A 366 -1.90 -1.38 12.80
CA TYR A 366 -1.62 -1.37 11.36
C TYR A 366 -1.69 0.02 10.73
N SER A 367 -1.98 1.07 11.49
CA SER A 367 -1.99 2.42 10.91
C SER A 367 -0.55 2.91 10.67
N CYS A 368 -0.29 3.47 9.49
CA CYS A 368 0.92 4.24 9.25
C CYS A 368 0.70 5.64 9.81
N VAL A 369 1.13 5.85 11.06
CA VAL A 369 0.87 7.08 11.80
C VAL A 369 1.73 8.24 11.31
N GLN A 370 3.02 8.00 11.09
CA GLN A 370 3.95 9.02 10.60
C GLN A 370 3.65 9.41 9.14
N GLY A 371 4.00 10.64 8.75
CA GLY A 371 3.94 11.07 7.34
C GLY A 371 4.85 10.24 6.43
N LEU A 372 4.61 10.28 5.12
CA LEU A 372 5.27 9.48 4.10
C LEU A 372 5.96 10.35 3.05
N VAL A 373 7.12 9.91 2.59
CA VAL A 373 7.80 10.38 1.39
C VAL A 373 8.08 9.19 0.49
N ALA A 374 7.56 9.24 -0.74
CA ALA A 374 7.90 8.30 -1.78
C ALA A 374 8.42 9.05 -3.00
N LEU A 375 9.54 8.59 -3.56
CA LEU A 375 10.26 9.25 -4.63
C LEU A 375 10.43 8.28 -5.80
N ALA A 376 10.12 8.77 -7.00
CA ALA A 376 10.33 8.03 -8.24
C ALA A 376 11.85 7.83 -8.50
N PRO A 377 12.23 6.86 -9.36
CA PRO A 377 13.65 6.60 -9.68
C PRO A 377 14.43 7.84 -10.12
N VAL A 378 13.79 8.71 -10.91
CA VAL A 378 14.36 9.99 -11.38
C VAL A 378 14.67 10.99 -10.26
N LYS A 379 14.17 10.76 -9.04
CA LYS A 379 14.39 11.60 -7.85
C LYS A 379 15.40 11.05 -6.86
N MET A 380 15.99 9.90 -7.16
CA MET A 380 16.98 9.28 -6.28
C MET A 380 18.36 9.96 -6.34
N GLU A 381 18.59 10.84 -7.32
CA GLU A 381 19.83 11.63 -7.37
C GLU A 381 19.93 12.62 -6.21
N ALA A 382 21.14 12.77 -5.64
CA ALA A 382 21.40 13.63 -4.49
C ALA A 382 20.94 15.08 -4.67
N PHE A 383 20.99 15.61 -5.91
CA PHE A 383 20.49 16.94 -6.22
C PHE A 383 19.00 17.10 -5.87
N TYR A 384 18.17 16.16 -6.30
CA TYR A 384 16.72 16.22 -6.06
C TYR A 384 16.37 15.99 -4.60
N LEU A 385 17.03 15.02 -3.95
CA LEU A 385 16.88 14.78 -2.51
C LEU A 385 17.17 16.04 -1.70
N ASN A 386 18.30 16.70 -2.00
CA ASN A 386 18.69 17.93 -1.32
C ASN A 386 17.72 19.08 -1.61
N ALA A 387 17.22 19.21 -2.85
CA ALA A 387 16.26 20.25 -3.20
C ALA A 387 14.93 20.11 -2.43
N ILE A 388 14.36 18.91 -2.41
CA ILE A 388 13.11 18.62 -1.68
C ILE A 388 13.32 18.85 -0.17
N HIS A 389 14.39 18.27 0.39
CA HIS A 389 14.71 18.39 1.81
C HIS A 389 14.95 19.84 2.25
N SER A 390 15.67 20.62 1.43
CA SER A 390 15.94 22.03 1.75
C SER A 390 14.67 22.88 1.68
N ALA A 391 13.81 22.65 0.68
CA ALA A 391 12.53 23.33 0.58
C ALA A 391 11.65 23.07 1.82
N MET A 392 11.56 21.82 2.26
CA MET A 392 10.83 21.46 3.48
C MET A 392 11.42 22.13 4.73
N ASN A 393 12.74 22.10 4.90
CA ASN A 393 13.41 22.67 6.08
C ASN A 393 13.30 24.19 6.17
N ASN A 394 13.28 24.90 5.03
CA ASN A 394 13.09 26.34 5.01
C ASN A 394 11.69 26.76 5.49
N ILE A 395 10.71 25.86 5.38
CA ILE A 395 9.30 26.16 5.62
C ILE A 395 8.83 25.61 6.96
N LYS A 396 9.40 24.50 7.45
CA LYS A 396 8.93 23.80 8.65
C LYS A 396 8.81 24.67 9.90
N ALA A 397 9.61 25.73 10.00
CA ALA A 397 9.56 26.67 11.13
C ALA A 397 8.35 27.61 11.07
N GLU A 398 7.97 28.05 9.86
CA GLU A 398 6.85 28.96 9.64
C GLU A 398 5.52 28.21 9.51
N THR A 399 5.56 27.06 8.87
CA THR A 399 4.42 26.19 8.61
C THR A 399 4.81 24.76 8.96
N PRO A 400 4.60 24.32 10.20
CA PRO A 400 5.02 22.99 10.61
C PRO A 400 4.22 21.90 9.88
N PRO A 401 4.85 20.77 9.53
CA PRO A 401 4.14 19.57 9.07
C PRO A 401 3.17 19.08 10.15
N PHE A 402 2.04 18.54 9.73
CA PHE A 402 1.04 18.02 10.67
C PHE A 402 1.55 16.83 11.50
N TYR A 403 2.37 15.96 10.89
CA TYR A 403 2.82 14.65 11.41
C TYR A 403 1.79 14.05 12.37
N THR A 404 0.70 13.53 11.78
CA THR A 404 -0.33 12.87 12.58
C THR A 404 0.20 11.64 13.27
#